data_AF-A0A7C0U037-F1
#
_entry.id   AF-A0A7C0U037-F1
#
_cell.length_a   1.000
_cell.length_b   1.000
_cell.length_c   1.000
_cell.angle_alpha   90.00
_cell.angle_beta   90.00
_cell.angle_gamma   90.00
#
_symmetry.space_group_name_H-M   'P 1'
#
loop_
_entity.id
_entity.type
_entity.pdbx_description
1 polymer ?
#
loop_
_entity_poly.entity_id
_entity_poly.type
_entity_poly.pdbx_seq_one_letter_code
_entity_poly.pdbx_strand_id
1 'polypeptide(L)' 'GKVLGTGDIDHPITISAFSFSKKAYEKLLKSGSTVLTTKEFAEKYPKGSGVKIIG' A
#
# COMPACT_ATOMS: atom_id res chain seq x y z
N GLY A 1 -3.82 -2.41 -9.67
CA GLY A 1 -5.17 -2.00 -9.23
C GLY A 1 -5.13 -0.65 -8.52
N LYS A 2 -6.30 -0.11 -8.14
CA LYS A 2 -6.46 1.17 -7.43
C LYS A 2 -6.87 0.92 -5.98
N VAL A 3 -6.22 1.59 -5.03
CA VAL A 3 -6.54 1.49 -3.60
C VAL A 3 -7.51 2.60 -3.21
N LEU A 4 -8.60 2.22 -2.57
CA LEU A 4 -9.63 3.12 -2.04
C LEU A 4 -9.53 3.18 -0.51
N GLY A 5 -9.99 4.30 0.07
CA GLY A 5 -9.80 4.61 1.48
C GLY A 5 -11.09 4.58 2.27
N THR A 6 -11.65 3.39 2.49
CA THR A 6 -12.86 3.17 3.29
C THR A 6 -12.50 2.42 4.57
N GLY A 7 -13.08 2.80 5.71
CA GLY A 7 -12.71 2.25 7.03
C GLY A 7 -11.43 2.86 7.62
N ASP A 8 -11.01 2.35 8.77
CA ASP A 8 -9.86 2.84 9.53
C ASP A 8 -8.72 1.83 9.54
N ILE A 9 -7.49 2.33 9.67
CA ILE A 9 -6.27 1.52 9.73
C ILE A 9 -5.68 1.71 11.13
N ASP A 10 -5.80 0.68 11.97
CA ASP A 10 -5.26 0.66 13.33
C ASP A 10 -3.80 0.20 13.41
N HIS A 11 -3.27 -0.41 12.35
CA HIS A 11 -1.90 -0.91 12.33
C HIS A 11 -1.14 -0.50 11.05
N PRO A 12 0.15 -0.14 11.16
CA PRO A 12 0.95 0.22 10.00
C PRO A 12 1.14 -1.00 9.09
N ILE A 13 0.94 -0.78 7.79
CA ILE A 13 1.14 -1.81 6.76
C ILE A 13 1.93 -1.26 5.57
N THR A 14 2.62 -2.16 4.87
CA THR A 14 3.25 -1.83 3.59
C THR A 14 2.32 -2.26 2.46
N ILE A 15 1.82 -1.30 1.70
CA ILE A 15 0.94 -1.56 0.54
C ILE A 15 1.63 -1.11 -0.74
N SER A 16 1.56 -1.94 -1.77
CA SER A 16 1.91 -1.57 -3.14
C SER A 16 0.69 -1.60 -4.06
N ALA A 17 0.49 -0.54 -4.84
CA ALA A 17 -0.55 -0.49 -5.85
C ALA A 17 -0.18 0.42 -7.03
N PHE A 18 -0.98 0.36 -8.09
CA PHE A 18 -0.78 1.19 -9.29
C PHE A 18 -1.27 2.63 -9.07
N SER A 19 -2.35 2.80 -8.29
CA SER A 19 -2.89 4.11 -8.01
C SER A 19 -3.58 4.12 -6.64
N PHE A 20 -3.57 5.26 -5.96
CA PHE A 20 -4.19 5.46 -4.65
C PHE A 20 -5.18 6.61 -4.74
N SER A 21 -6.35 6.43 -4.13
CA SER A 21 -7.27 7.56 -3.89
C SER A 21 -6.71 8.47 -2.82
N LYS A 22 -6.99 9.78 -2.93
CA LYS A 22 -6.54 10.79 -1.97
C LYS A 22 -6.86 10.41 -0.51
N LYS A 23 -8.11 10.00 -0.24
CA LYS A 23 -8.53 9.51 1.09
C LYS A 23 -7.74 8.30 1.58
N ALA A 24 -7.35 7.39 0.70
CA ALA A 24 -6.56 6.21 1.07
C ALA A 24 -5.14 6.62 1.44
N TYR A 25 -4.53 7.47 0.62
CA TYR A 25 -3.18 7.98 0.83
C TYR A 25 -3.05 8.73 2.16
N GLU A 26 -4.01 9.60 2.47
CA GLU A 26 -4.05 10.33 3.76
C GLU A 26 -4.16 9.38 4.96
N LYS A 27 -4.97 8.32 4.87
CA LYS A 27 -5.10 7.31 5.94
C LYS A 27 -3.85 6.49 6.13
N LEU A 28 -3.18 6.12 5.03
CA LEU A 28 -1.92 5.39 5.07
C LEU A 28 -0.81 6.24 5.71
N LEU A 29 -0.73 7.52 5.35
CA LEU A 29 0.17 8.48 6.01
C LEU A 29 -0.12 8.63 7.50
N LYS A 30 -1.40 8.78 7.89
CA LYS A 30 -1.79 8.91 9.30
C LYS A 30 -1.46 7.69 10.14
N SER A 31 -1.58 6.49 9.58
CA SER A 31 -1.27 5.23 10.26
C SER A 31 0.23 4.90 10.31
N GLY A 32 1.09 5.70 9.65
CA GLY A 32 2.51 5.37 9.50
C GLY A 32 2.76 4.20 8.54
N SER A 33 1.78 3.90 7.69
CA SER A 33 1.87 2.84 6.69
C SER A 33 2.78 3.25 5.54
N THR A 34 3.51 2.28 4.99
CA THR A 34 4.40 2.53 3.85
C THR A 34 3.63 2.31 2.55
N VAL A 35 3.54 3.36 1.75
CA VAL A 35 2.90 3.32 0.43
C VAL A 35 3.99 3.22 -0.62
N LEU A 36 3.97 2.15 -1.42
CA LEU A 36 4.92 1.93 -2.50
C LEU A 36 4.19 1.88 -3.84
N THR A 37 4.84 2.40 -4.87
CA THR A 37 4.40 2.11 -6.24
C THR A 37 4.79 0.67 -6.61
N THR A 38 4.15 0.11 -7.63
CA THR A 38 4.52 -1.23 -8.14
C THR A 38 5.99 -1.30 -8.57
N LYS A 39 6.55 -0.19 -9.05
CA LYS A 39 7.95 -0.10 -9.48
C LYS A 39 8.91 -0.13 -8.29
N GLU A 40 8.68 0.74 -7.31
CA GLU A 40 9.48 0.76 -6.07
C GLU A 40 9.37 -0.55 -5.28
N PHE A 41 8.20 -1.17 -5.30
CA PHE A 41 8.01 -2.48 -4.69
C PHE A 41 8.86 -3.55 -5.36
N ALA A 42 8.90 -3.59 -6.69
CA ALA A 42 9.74 -4.53 -7.44
C ALA A 42 11.25 -4.30 -7.17
N GLU A 43 11.68 -3.04 -7.02
CA GLU A 43 13.06 -2.69 -6.69
C GLU A 43 13.43 -3.04 -5.24
N LYS A 44 12.56 -2.75 -4.26
CA LYS A 44 12.81 -3.06 -2.85
C LYS A 44 12.63 -4.53 -2.50
N TYR A 45 11.67 -5.21 -3.12
CA TYR A 45 11.28 -6.59 -2.82
C TYR A 45 11.35 -7.48 -4.06
N PRO A 46 12.52 -7.66 -4.69
CA PRO A 46 12.69 -8.43 -5.91
C PRO A 46 12.32 -9.92 -5.74
N LYS A 47 12.41 -10.45 -4.51
CA LYS A 47 12.03 -11.83 -4.18
C LYS A 47 10.54 -12.06 -3.95
N GLY A 48 9.74 -11.00 -3.83
CA GLY A 48 8.28 -11.11 -3.61
C GLY A 48 7.85 -12.03 -2.46
N SER A 49 8.71 -12.24 -1.45
CA SER A 49 8.46 -13.19 -0.37
C SER A 49 7.57 -12.56 0.71
N GLY A 50 6.54 -13.28 1.16
CA GLY A 50 5.57 -12.79 2.15
C GLY A 50 4.54 -11.81 1.58
N VAL A 51 4.40 -11.74 0.25
CA VAL A 51 3.43 -10.86 -0.41
C VAL A 51 2.07 -11.54 -0.47
N LYS A 52 1.04 -10.83 -0.04
CA LYS A 52 -0.34 -11.25 -0.21
C LYS A 52 -0.96 -10.43 -1.34
N ILE A 53 -1.32 -11.10 -2.43
CA ILE A 53 -2.01 -10.47 -3.55
C ILE A 53 -3.49 -10.39 -3.20
N ILE A 54 -4.06 -9.19 -3.31
CA ILE A 54 -5.49 -8.91 -3.09
C ILE A 54 -6.04 -8.37 -4.41
N GLY A 55 -7.09 -9.00 -4.92
CA GLY A 55 -7.74 -8.69 -6.19
C GLY A 55 -9.21 -8.40 -6.00
#